data_AF-A0A5R8MIE4-F1
#
_entry.id   AF-A0A5R8MIE4-F1
#
_cell.length_a   1.000
_cell.length_b   1.000
_cell.length_c   1.000
_cell.angle_alpha   90.00
_cell.angle_beta   90.00
_cell.angle_gamma   90.00
#
_symmetry.space_group_name_H-M   'P 1'
#
loop_
_entity.id
_entity.type
_entity.pdbx_description
1 polymer ?
#
loop_
_entity_poly.entity_id
_entity_poly.type
_entity_poly.pdbx_seq_one_letter_code
_entity_poly.pdbx_strand_id
1 'polypeptide(L)'
;MTRSLTRTLLAPALLAAAIAPLALSASAAPQEGWQHGGSEEHRQQHEQRRQALFERAGIDAETREALEEARREHREAVRDLRESHRQRMDEILGDEQREALATARRELREEHREERRAEHREAMQQRLAELVDTWELSDAEREALREAREAIYADMQALRSREFDSAQARHEAMRELREGHQKALGEILSDEQIEEMRSVLSRHGRQNKSGDGDKDKGAAD
;
A
#
# COMPACT_ATOMS: atom_id res chain seq x y z
N MET A 1 19.17 29.61 77.41
CA MET A 1 17.93 29.04 76.83
C MET A 1 18.26 28.46 75.45
N THR A 2 18.17 27.13 75.34
CA THR A 2 17.63 26.31 74.22
C THR A 2 18.12 26.60 72.78
N ARG A 3 18.97 25.72 72.21
CA ARG A 3 18.65 24.64 71.20
C ARG A 3 18.24 25.22 69.82
N SER A 4 18.66 24.77 68.64
CA SER A 4 19.47 23.62 68.18
C SER A 4 19.63 23.74 66.64
N LEU A 5 20.79 23.29 66.13
CA LEU A 5 21.06 22.66 64.82
C LEU A 5 20.03 22.77 63.68
N THR A 6 20.43 23.34 62.54
CA THR A 6 19.90 22.99 61.21
C THR A 6 21.03 22.67 60.23
N ARG A 7 20.78 21.58 59.49
CA ARG A 7 21.68 20.79 58.65
C ARG A 7 22.04 21.47 57.33
N THR A 8 23.27 21.18 56.90
CA THR A 8 23.73 21.00 55.51
C THR A 8 22.68 20.44 54.55
N LEU A 9 22.49 21.10 53.41
CA LEU A 9 22.30 20.44 52.11
C LEU A 9 23.05 21.23 51.03
N LEU A 10 23.95 20.52 50.37
CA LEU A 10 24.67 20.91 49.15
C LEU A 10 23.65 21.13 48.02
N ALA A 11 23.67 22.29 47.39
CA ALA A 11 23.03 22.50 46.09
C ALA A 11 24.05 22.15 44.99
N PRO A 12 23.83 21.10 44.18
CA PRO A 12 24.68 20.83 43.04
C PRO A 12 24.29 21.75 41.87
N ALA A 13 25.31 22.00 41.07
CA ALA A 13 25.43 23.02 40.05
C ALA A 13 24.65 22.73 38.75
N LEU A 14 24.40 23.82 38.01
CA LEU A 14 24.48 23.97 36.56
C LEU A 14 24.10 22.78 35.66
N LEU A 15 22.99 22.92 34.95
CA LEU A 15 22.87 22.36 33.61
C LEU A 15 22.17 23.34 32.68
N ALA A 16 22.96 24.27 32.15
CA ALA A 16 22.63 25.00 30.93
C ALA A 16 22.67 24.00 29.76
N ALA A 17 21.51 23.52 29.32
CA ALA A 17 21.37 22.84 28.04
C ALA A 17 20.81 23.84 27.03
N ALA A 18 21.64 24.13 26.03
CA ALA A 18 21.36 25.00 24.91
C ALA A 18 20.11 24.56 24.14
N ILE A 19 19.20 25.51 23.89
CA ILE A 19 18.21 25.39 22.81
C ILE A 19 18.98 25.62 21.52
N ALA A 20 19.60 24.57 20.99
CA ALA A 20 20.05 24.57 19.60
C ALA A 20 18.82 24.38 18.69
N PRO A 21 18.67 25.14 17.61
CA PRO A 21 17.77 24.76 16.53
C PRO A 21 18.34 23.48 15.93
N LEU A 22 17.78 22.33 16.29
CA LEU A 22 18.02 21.11 15.55
C LEU A 22 17.55 21.37 14.12
N ALA A 23 18.50 21.47 13.20
CA ALA A 23 18.22 21.43 11.79
C ALA A 23 17.38 20.18 11.54
N LEU A 24 16.11 20.39 11.20
CA LEU A 24 15.19 19.35 10.82
C LEU A 24 15.68 18.77 9.49
N SER A 25 16.58 17.79 9.55
CA SER A 25 16.88 16.92 8.43
C SER A 25 15.59 16.19 8.10
N ALA A 26 14.91 16.66 7.05
CA ALA A 26 13.75 16.02 6.46
C ALA A 26 14.18 14.64 5.95
N SER A 27 14.07 13.62 6.80
CA SER A 27 13.93 12.26 6.32
C SER A 27 12.56 12.20 5.65
N ALA A 28 12.57 12.14 4.32
CA ALA A 28 11.38 11.84 3.54
C ALA A 28 10.96 10.40 3.86
N ALA A 29 10.21 10.24 4.95
CA ALA A 29 9.41 9.04 5.17
C ALA A 29 8.43 8.88 3.99
N PRO A 30 8.16 7.64 3.54
CA PRO A 30 7.37 7.41 2.34
C PRO A 30 5.99 8.05 2.51
N GLN A 31 5.73 9.02 1.66
CA GLN A 31 4.46 9.72 1.53
C GLN A 31 3.38 8.70 1.16
N GLU A 32 2.58 8.26 2.12
CA GLU A 32 1.31 7.57 1.89
C GLU A 32 0.33 8.53 1.20
N GLY A 33 0.55 8.73 -0.10
CA GLY A 33 -0.32 9.47 -0.98
C GLY A 33 -1.43 8.58 -1.52
N TRP A 34 -2.40 8.22 -0.69
CA TRP A 34 -3.65 7.60 -1.12
C TRP A 34 -4.82 8.17 -0.31
N GLN A 35 -5.38 9.29 -0.77
CA GLN A 35 -6.69 9.76 -0.29
C GLN A 35 -7.76 9.21 -1.22
N HIS A 36 -8.32 8.06 -0.84
CA HIS A 36 -9.62 7.62 -1.34
C HIS A 36 -10.70 8.00 -0.32
N GLY A 37 -11.84 8.47 -0.80
CA GLY A 37 -13.05 8.70 -0.02
C GLY A 37 -13.57 7.40 0.59
N GLY A 38 -13.01 7.00 1.73
CA GLY A 38 -13.54 5.90 2.53
C GLY A 38 -14.87 6.33 3.14
N SER A 39 -15.89 5.46 3.01
CA SER A 39 -17.17 5.58 3.72
C SER A 39 -16.93 5.78 5.23
N GLU A 40 -17.91 6.36 5.93
CA GLU A 40 -17.83 6.53 7.39
C GLU A 40 -17.52 5.21 8.11
N GLU A 41 -18.03 4.10 7.59
CA GLU A 41 -17.75 2.75 8.06
C GLU A 41 -16.26 2.39 8.02
N HIS A 42 -15.55 2.74 6.94
CA HIS A 42 -14.11 2.52 6.86
C HIS A 42 -13.34 3.34 7.90
N ARG A 43 -13.75 4.59 8.15
CA ARG A 43 -13.12 5.43 9.18
C ARG A 43 -13.29 4.83 10.56
N GLN A 44 -14.51 4.39 10.89
CA GLN A 44 -14.82 3.73 12.15
C GLN A 44 -14.00 2.44 12.34
N GLN A 45 -13.90 1.59 11.31
CA GLN A 45 -13.08 0.38 11.37
C GLN A 45 -11.60 0.69 11.62
N HIS A 46 -11.06 1.74 11.00
CA HIS A 46 -9.68 2.18 11.23
C HIS A 46 -9.45 2.69 12.66
N GLU A 47 -10.40 3.45 13.20
CA GLU A 47 -10.35 3.95 14.58
C GLU A 47 -10.41 2.80 15.58
N GLN A 48 -11.31 1.83 15.40
CA GLN A 48 -11.40 0.64 16.24
C GLN A 48 -10.11 -0.18 16.21
N ARG A 49 -9.54 -0.43 15.03
CA ARG A 49 -8.25 -1.13 14.89
C ARG A 49 -7.13 -0.39 15.62
N ARG A 50 -7.11 0.94 15.53
CA ARG A 50 -6.11 1.77 16.21
C ARG A 50 -6.26 1.70 17.73
N GLN A 51 -7.47 1.77 18.25
CA GLN A 51 -7.75 1.63 19.68
C GLN A 51 -7.31 0.26 20.20
N ALA A 52 -7.62 -0.81 19.49
CA ALA A 52 -7.18 -2.16 19.84
C ALA A 52 -5.64 -2.30 19.85
N LEU A 53 -4.93 -1.61 18.95
CA LEU A 53 -3.46 -1.57 18.96
C LEU A 53 -2.91 -0.85 20.19
N PHE A 54 -3.52 0.27 20.59
CA PHE A 54 -3.11 0.98 21.80
C PHE A 54 -3.34 0.16 23.06
N GLU A 55 -4.48 -0.52 23.17
CA GLU A 55 -4.78 -1.43 24.28
C GLU A 55 -3.78 -2.59 24.34
N ARG A 56 -3.49 -3.23 23.20
CA ARG A 56 -2.52 -4.32 23.13
C ARG A 56 -1.09 -3.87 23.48
N ALA A 57 -0.73 -2.65 23.11
CA ALA A 57 0.57 -2.07 23.43
C ALA A 57 0.66 -1.54 24.87
N GLY A 58 -0.43 -1.57 25.65
CA GLY A 58 -0.46 -1.02 27.00
C GLY A 58 -0.32 0.50 27.04
N ILE A 59 -0.67 1.20 25.95
CA ILE A 59 -0.62 2.66 25.87
C ILE A 59 -1.80 3.23 26.65
N ASP A 60 -1.49 4.01 27.68
CA ASP A 60 -2.46 4.66 28.55
C ASP A 60 -3.26 5.75 27.82
N ALA A 61 -4.30 6.25 28.48
CA ALA A 61 -5.23 7.23 27.89
C ALA A 61 -4.57 8.59 27.62
N GLU A 62 -3.66 9.04 28.49
CA GLU A 62 -2.97 10.32 28.36
C GLU A 62 -2.01 10.29 27.15
N THR A 63 -1.20 9.24 27.06
CA THR A 63 -0.31 9.01 25.91
C THR A 63 -1.10 8.86 24.61
N ARG A 64 -2.26 8.19 24.65
CA ARG A 64 -3.15 8.06 23.49
C ARG A 64 -3.67 9.41 23.00
N GLU A 65 -4.14 10.25 23.92
CA GLU A 65 -4.65 11.58 23.61
C GLU A 65 -3.55 12.46 23.00
N ALA A 66 -2.35 12.46 23.60
CA ALA A 66 -1.19 13.18 23.08
C ALA A 66 -0.80 12.73 21.65
N LEU A 67 -0.85 11.43 21.35
CA LEU A 67 -0.59 10.91 20.00
C LEU A 67 -1.66 11.33 18.99
N GLU A 68 -2.92 11.42 19.41
CA GLU A 68 -4.00 11.87 18.54
C GLU A 68 -3.91 13.37 18.26
N GLU A 69 -3.58 14.17 19.27
CA GLU A 69 -3.30 15.60 19.13
C GLU A 69 -2.14 15.87 18.18
N ALA A 70 -0.98 15.23 18.39
CA ALA A 70 0.17 15.37 17.50
C ALA A 70 -0.15 14.98 16.06
N ARG A 71 -1.02 13.97 15.84
CA ARG A 71 -1.49 13.60 14.49
C ARG A 71 -2.42 14.64 13.88
N ARG A 72 -3.30 15.27 14.67
CA ARG A 72 -4.17 16.36 14.19
C ARG A 72 -3.32 17.56 13.78
N GLU A 73 -2.42 17.99 14.66
CA GLU A 73 -1.47 19.10 14.38
C GLU A 73 -0.64 18.82 13.15
N HIS A 74 -0.08 17.61 13.01
CA HIS A 74 0.69 17.23 11.83
C HIS A 74 -0.15 17.29 10.55
N ARG A 75 -1.41 16.82 10.58
CA ARG A 75 -2.31 16.88 9.41
C ARG A 75 -2.61 18.32 9.01
N GLU A 76 -2.84 19.18 9.98
CA GLU A 76 -3.06 20.61 9.77
C GLU A 76 -1.82 21.27 9.17
N ALA A 77 -0.64 21.06 9.77
CA ALA A 77 0.62 21.56 9.25
C ALA A 77 0.89 21.11 7.80
N VAL A 78 0.62 19.83 7.47
CA VAL A 78 0.76 19.32 6.10
C VAL A 78 -0.27 19.95 5.15
N ARG A 79 -1.49 20.20 5.62
CA ARG A 79 -2.53 20.87 4.82
C ARG A 79 -2.10 22.30 4.49
N ASP A 80 -1.65 23.05 5.48
CA ASP A 80 -1.23 24.45 5.33
C ASP A 80 0.01 24.55 4.44
N LEU A 81 0.95 23.60 4.58
CA LEU A 81 2.11 23.48 3.70
C LEU A 81 1.68 23.23 2.24
N ARG A 82 0.73 22.32 2.01
CA ARG A 82 0.21 22.04 0.65
C ARG A 82 -0.51 23.25 0.07
N GLU A 83 -1.23 24.00 0.87
CA GLU A 83 -1.92 25.21 0.46
C GLU A 83 -0.92 26.32 0.10
N SER A 84 0.05 26.59 0.97
CA SER A 84 1.14 27.54 0.72
C SER A 84 1.93 27.16 -0.54
N HIS A 85 2.21 25.87 -0.74
CA HIS A 85 2.87 25.40 -1.94
C HIS A 85 2.04 25.64 -3.20
N ARG A 86 0.71 25.42 -3.16
CA ARG A 86 -0.17 25.73 -4.29
C ARG A 86 -0.18 27.21 -4.62
N GLN A 87 -0.29 28.08 -3.61
CA GLN A 87 -0.25 29.54 -3.81
C GLN A 87 1.05 29.99 -4.47
N ARG A 88 2.20 29.49 -4.01
CA ARG A 88 3.50 29.76 -4.65
C ARG A 88 3.56 29.28 -6.10
N MET A 89 2.95 28.13 -6.39
CA MET A 89 2.86 27.65 -7.77
C MET A 89 1.98 28.55 -8.63
N ASP A 90 0.90 29.13 -8.08
CA ASP A 90 0.01 30.05 -8.78
C ASP A 90 0.66 31.43 -9.01
N GLU A 91 1.58 31.85 -8.14
CA GLU A 91 2.40 33.06 -8.31
C GLU A 91 3.47 32.90 -9.40
N ILE A 92 4.05 31.70 -9.53
CA ILE A 92 5.16 31.43 -10.45
C ILE A 92 4.65 31.03 -11.84
N LEU A 93 3.61 30.19 -11.91
CA LEU A 93 3.09 29.63 -13.15
C LEU A 93 1.76 30.28 -13.52
N GLY A 94 1.66 30.76 -14.76
CA GLY A 94 0.38 31.14 -15.34
C GLY A 94 -0.54 29.94 -15.57
N ASP A 95 -1.83 30.20 -15.79
CA ASP A 95 -2.88 29.19 -15.92
C ASP A 95 -2.54 28.11 -16.97
N GLU A 96 -2.08 28.53 -18.16
CA GLU A 96 -1.70 27.63 -19.25
C GLU A 96 -0.50 26.73 -18.88
N GLN A 97 0.49 27.28 -18.18
CA GLN A 97 1.66 26.51 -17.73
C GLN A 97 1.29 25.48 -16.66
N ARG A 98 0.33 25.82 -15.78
CA ARG A 98 -0.18 24.89 -14.77
C ARG A 98 -0.96 23.75 -15.42
N GLU A 99 -1.81 24.04 -16.40
CA GLU A 99 -2.54 23.03 -17.15
C GLU A 99 -1.60 22.10 -17.93
N ALA A 100 -0.60 22.67 -18.60
CA ALA A 100 0.42 21.89 -19.30
C ALA A 100 1.20 20.97 -18.34
N LEU A 101 1.62 21.48 -17.18
CA LEU A 101 2.32 20.68 -16.16
C LEU A 101 1.42 19.59 -15.55
N ALA A 102 0.15 19.88 -15.30
CA ALA A 102 -0.82 18.90 -14.80
C ALA A 102 -1.04 17.77 -15.82
N THR A 103 -1.09 18.11 -17.11
CA THR A 103 -1.19 17.15 -18.22
C THR A 103 0.05 16.29 -18.33
N ALA A 104 1.24 16.89 -18.38
CA ALA A 104 2.50 16.14 -18.42
C ALA A 104 2.64 15.18 -17.22
N ARG A 105 2.25 15.61 -16.01
CA ARG A 105 2.25 14.75 -14.82
C ARG A 105 1.26 13.59 -14.93
N ARG A 106 0.11 13.79 -15.56
CA ARG A 106 -0.90 12.73 -15.77
C ARG A 106 -0.39 11.72 -16.78
N GLU A 107 0.13 12.18 -17.91
CA GLU A 107 0.72 11.33 -18.95
C GLU A 107 1.87 10.50 -18.41
N LEU A 108 2.83 11.11 -17.69
CA LEU A 108 3.95 10.39 -17.07
C LEU A 108 3.46 9.34 -16.05
N ARG A 109 2.39 9.64 -15.30
CA ARG A 109 1.79 8.65 -14.38
C ARG A 109 1.10 7.52 -15.12
N GLU A 110 0.49 7.79 -16.26
CA GLU A 110 -0.16 6.79 -17.10
C GLU A 110 0.86 5.89 -17.77
N GLU A 111 1.90 6.47 -18.38
CA GLU A 111 3.06 5.75 -18.92
C GLU A 111 3.67 4.84 -17.86
N HIS A 112 4.02 5.39 -16.69
CA HIS A 112 4.61 4.57 -15.63
C HIS A 112 3.64 3.49 -15.12
N ARG A 113 2.33 3.74 -15.09
CA ARG A 113 1.34 2.71 -14.75
C ARG A 113 1.30 1.62 -15.82
N GLU A 114 1.42 1.96 -17.09
CA GLU A 114 1.43 1.02 -18.20
C GLU A 114 2.69 0.17 -18.21
N GLU A 115 3.87 0.78 -18.02
CA GLU A 115 5.16 0.10 -17.83
C GLU A 115 5.06 -0.90 -16.67
N ARG A 116 4.65 -0.45 -15.48
CA ARG A 116 4.52 -1.32 -14.30
C ARG A 116 3.52 -2.45 -14.53
N ARG A 117 2.44 -2.20 -15.28
CA ARG A 117 1.48 -3.24 -15.67
C ARG A 117 2.09 -4.22 -16.67
N ALA A 118 2.92 -3.77 -17.61
CA ALA A 118 3.63 -4.63 -18.55
C ALA A 118 4.66 -5.50 -17.84
N GLU A 119 5.54 -4.90 -17.02
CA GLU A 119 6.50 -5.61 -16.16
C GLU A 119 5.80 -6.68 -15.32
N HIS A 120 4.69 -6.32 -14.67
CA HIS A 120 3.93 -7.26 -13.86
C HIS A 120 3.34 -8.41 -14.69
N ARG A 121 2.85 -8.13 -15.91
CA ARG A 121 2.34 -9.18 -16.82
C ARG A 121 3.46 -10.11 -17.28
N GLU A 122 4.64 -9.60 -17.61
CA GLU A 122 5.78 -10.40 -18.05
C GLU A 122 6.30 -11.28 -16.92
N ALA A 123 6.52 -10.69 -15.73
CA ALA A 123 6.94 -11.45 -14.55
C ALA A 123 5.93 -12.54 -14.19
N MET A 124 4.63 -12.28 -14.38
CA MET A 124 3.59 -13.29 -14.17
C MET A 124 3.68 -14.42 -15.20
N GLN A 125 3.85 -14.09 -16.48
CA GLN A 125 3.98 -15.10 -17.53
C GLN A 125 5.21 -15.99 -17.34
N GLN A 126 6.35 -15.42 -16.95
CA GLN A 126 7.57 -16.17 -16.64
C GLN A 126 7.34 -17.16 -15.50
N ARG A 127 6.76 -16.72 -14.39
CA ARG A 127 6.43 -17.59 -13.24
C ARG A 127 5.50 -18.73 -13.61
N LEU A 128 4.50 -18.46 -14.46
CA LEU A 128 3.61 -19.51 -14.94
C LEU A 128 4.32 -20.48 -15.88
N ALA A 129 5.25 -20.02 -16.72
CA ALA A 129 6.04 -20.89 -17.58
C ALA A 129 6.95 -21.82 -16.75
N GLU A 130 7.66 -21.27 -15.76
CA GLU A 130 8.49 -22.05 -14.83
C GLU A 130 7.66 -23.10 -14.05
N LEU A 131 6.45 -22.71 -13.62
CA LEU A 131 5.53 -23.61 -12.94
C LEU A 131 5.09 -24.76 -13.86
N VAL A 132 4.68 -24.44 -15.10
CA VAL A 132 4.27 -25.45 -16.09
C VAL A 132 5.42 -26.37 -16.46
N ASP A 133 6.65 -25.87 -16.52
CA ASP A 133 7.84 -26.69 -16.78
C ASP A 133 8.08 -27.73 -15.68
N THR A 134 7.67 -27.44 -14.45
CA THR A 134 7.79 -28.37 -13.30
C THR A 134 6.78 -29.52 -13.36
N TRP A 135 5.66 -29.36 -14.07
CA TRP A 135 4.57 -30.33 -14.10
C TRP A 135 4.75 -31.48 -15.10
N GLU A 136 5.88 -31.52 -15.83
CA GLU A 136 6.20 -32.57 -16.82
C GLU A 136 5.04 -32.87 -17.81
N LEU A 137 4.23 -31.86 -18.13
CA LEU A 137 3.10 -31.99 -19.06
C LEU A 137 3.55 -32.43 -20.45
N SER A 138 2.73 -33.25 -21.12
CA SER A 138 2.95 -33.61 -22.52
C SER A 138 2.85 -32.40 -23.44
N ASP A 139 3.44 -32.48 -24.64
CA ASP A 139 3.36 -31.39 -25.61
C ASP A 139 1.91 -31.02 -25.99
N ALA A 140 1.01 -32.02 -26.03
CA ALA A 140 -0.40 -31.81 -26.29
C ALA A 140 -1.10 -31.05 -25.14
N GLU A 141 -0.81 -31.40 -23.88
CA GLU A 141 -1.34 -30.70 -22.70
C GLU A 141 -0.76 -29.28 -22.57
N ARG A 142 0.53 -29.10 -22.92
CA ARG A 142 1.17 -27.78 -22.96
C ARG A 142 0.54 -26.86 -23.99
N GLU A 143 0.23 -27.38 -25.17
CA GLU A 143 -0.47 -26.62 -26.21
C GLU A 143 -1.90 -26.29 -25.79
N ALA A 144 -2.67 -27.28 -25.30
CA ALA A 144 -4.02 -27.05 -24.80
C ALA A 144 -4.06 -26.01 -23.67
N LEU A 145 -3.08 -26.03 -22.77
CA LEU A 145 -2.96 -25.04 -21.69
C LEU A 145 -2.64 -23.64 -22.23
N ARG A 146 -1.79 -23.54 -23.25
CA ARG A 146 -1.49 -22.27 -23.92
C ARG A 146 -2.74 -21.70 -24.57
N GLU A 147 -3.46 -22.50 -25.35
CA GLU A 147 -4.72 -22.11 -26.01
C GLU A 147 -5.77 -21.67 -24.99
N ALA A 148 -5.94 -22.43 -23.90
CA ALA A 148 -6.85 -22.06 -22.82
C ALA A 148 -6.47 -20.70 -22.20
N ARG A 149 -5.18 -20.44 -21.98
CA ARG A 149 -4.70 -19.15 -21.45
C ARG A 149 -4.91 -17.99 -22.42
N GLU A 150 -4.71 -18.20 -23.72
CA GLU A 150 -4.97 -17.18 -24.74
C GLU A 150 -6.47 -16.85 -24.84
N ALA A 151 -7.33 -17.86 -24.79
CA ALA A 151 -8.78 -17.68 -24.72
C ALA A 151 -9.18 -16.86 -23.47
N ILE A 152 -8.59 -17.18 -22.31
CA ILE A 152 -8.82 -16.42 -21.07
C ILE A 152 -8.51 -14.93 -21.25
N TYR A 153 -7.38 -14.60 -21.87
CA TYR A 153 -7.00 -13.21 -22.12
C TYR A 153 -7.93 -12.51 -23.11
N ALA A 154 -8.28 -13.19 -24.20
CA ALA A 154 -9.20 -12.67 -25.21
C ALA A 154 -10.58 -12.37 -24.62
N ASP A 155 -11.13 -13.29 -23.83
CA ASP A 155 -12.43 -13.11 -23.18
C ASP A 155 -12.42 -11.97 -22.17
N MET A 156 -11.35 -11.86 -21.37
CA MET A 156 -11.19 -10.76 -20.41
C MET A 156 -11.09 -9.40 -21.12
N GLN A 157 -10.48 -9.36 -22.30
CA GLN A 157 -10.40 -8.15 -23.13
C GLN A 157 -11.76 -7.81 -23.76
N ALA A 158 -12.50 -8.80 -24.25
CA ALA A 158 -13.85 -8.63 -24.76
C ALA A 158 -14.79 -8.12 -23.66
N LEU A 159 -14.70 -8.70 -22.45
CA LEU A 159 -15.48 -8.29 -21.28
C LEU A 159 -15.16 -6.85 -20.85
N ARG A 160 -13.90 -6.41 -20.96
CA ARG A 160 -13.50 -5.03 -20.68
C ARG A 160 -14.05 -4.02 -21.69
N SER A 161 -14.23 -4.45 -22.93
CA SER A 161 -14.72 -3.60 -24.03
C SER A 161 -16.24 -3.57 -24.10
N ARG A 162 -16.91 -4.50 -23.42
CA ARG A 162 -18.37 -4.62 -23.36
C ARG A 162 -18.97 -3.61 -22.39
N GLU A 163 -20.06 -2.98 -22.81
CA GLU A 163 -20.91 -2.16 -21.93
C GLU A 163 -21.91 -3.04 -21.16
N PHE A 164 -22.22 -2.63 -19.92
CA PHE A 164 -23.15 -3.33 -19.04
C PHE A 164 -24.20 -2.38 -18.51
N ASP A 165 -25.43 -2.86 -18.43
CA ASP A 165 -26.56 -2.10 -17.89
C ASP A 165 -26.47 -1.87 -16.38
N SER A 166 -25.66 -2.67 -15.67
CA SER A 166 -25.43 -2.51 -14.23
C SER A 166 -24.10 -3.11 -13.76
N ALA A 167 -23.65 -2.67 -12.58
CA ALA A 167 -22.52 -3.28 -11.88
C ALA A 167 -22.76 -4.76 -11.55
N GLN A 168 -24.02 -5.13 -11.29
CA GLN A 168 -24.43 -6.51 -11.02
C GLN A 168 -24.28 -7.39 -12.27
N ALA A 169 -24.78 -6.93 -13.42
CA ALA A 169 -24.65 -7.64 -14.69
C ALA A 169 -23.17 -7.84 -15.07
N ARG A 170 -22.32 -6.84 -14.82
CA ARG A 170 -20.87 -6.98 -14.99
C ARG A 170 -20.26 -8.01 -14.04
N HIS A 171 -20.72 -8.06 -12.79
CA HIS A 171 -20.24 -9.02 -11.81
C HIS A 171 -20.64 -10.46 -12.19
N GLU A 172 -21.88 -10.66 -12.64
CA GLU A 172 -22.38 -11.95 -13.12
C GLU A 172 -21.59 -12.42 -14.35
N ALA A 173 -21.39 -11.57 -15.35
CA ALA A 173 -20.59 -11.92 -16.51
C ALA A 173 -19.13 -12.27 -16.16
N MET A 174 -18.54 -11.56 -15.18
CA MET A 174 -17.21 -11.89 -14.67
C MET A 174 -17.20 -13.24 -13.94
N ARG A 175 -18.27 -13.56 -13.22
CA ARG A 175 -18.40 -14.83 -12.50
C ARG A 175 -18.52 -15.99 -13.47
N GLU A 176 -19.44 -15.91 -14.43
CA GLU A 176 -19.62 -16.93 -15.47
C GLU A 176 -18.31 -17.17 -16.24
N LEU A 177 -17.61 -16.08 -16.58
CA LEU A 177 -16.32 -16.18 -17.27
C LEU A 177 -15.29 -16.96 -16.44
N ARG A 178 -15.16 -16.64 -15.14
CA ARG A 178 -14.25 -17.35 -14.24
C ARG A 178 -14.60 -18.81 -14.06
N GLU A 179 -15.89 -19.14 -13.99
CA GLU A 179 -16.37 -20.52 -13.87
C GLU A 179 -16.07 -21.31 -15.15
N GLY A 180 -16.28 -20.71 -16.33
CA GLY A 180 -15.90 -21.30 -17.61
C GLY A 180 -14.41 -21.55 -17.73
N HIS A 181 -13.58 -20.58 -17.34
CA HIS A 181 -12.13 -20.70 -17.32
C HIS A 181 -11.63 -21.76 -16.34
N GLN A 182 -12.22 -21.84 -15.15
CA GLN A 182 -11.90 -22.89 -14.19
C GLN A 182 -12.21 -24.28 -14.76
N LYS A 183 -13.34 -24.43 -15.45
CA LYS A 183 -13.71 -25.70 -16.07
C LYS A 183 -12.74 -26.09 -17.18
N ALA A 184 -12.41 -25.16 -18.08
CA ALA A 184 -11.46 -25.42 -19.17
C ALA A 184 -10.07 -25.83 -18.64
N LEU A 185 -9.61 -25.21 -17.55
CA LEU A 185 -8.36 -25.59 -16.90
C LEU A 185 -8.45 -26.99 -16.26
N GLY A 186 -9.59 -27.35 -15.67
CA GLY A 186 -9.81 -28.68 -15.07
C GLY A 186 -9.89 -29.84 -16.06
N GLU A 187 -10.05 -29.56 -17.36
CA GLU A 187 -9.96 -30.58 -18.41
C GLU A 187 -8.50 -30.91 -18.78
N ILE A 188 -7.55 -30.05 -18.41
CA ILE A 188 -6.12 -30.15 -18.77
C ILE A 188 -5.25 -30.43 -17.55
N LEU A 189 -5.57 -29.80 -16.43
CA LEU A 189 -4.78 -29.82 -15.20
C LEU A 189 -5.54 -30.52 -14.08
N SER A 190 -4.79 -31.14 -13.17
CA SER A 190 -5.36 -31.68 -11.93
C SER A 190 -5.78 -30.55 -10.98
N ASP A 191 -6.70 -30.86 -10.06
CA ASP A 191 -7.13 -29.92 -9.01
C ASP A 191 -5.95 -29.39 -8.17
N GLU A 192 -4.92 -30.22 -7.95
CA GLU A 192 -3.71 -29.84 -7.22
C GLU A 192 -2.87 -28.81 -8.00
N GLN A 193 -2.69 -29.03 -9.31
CA GLN A 193 -1.98 -28.10 -10.20
C GLN A 193 -2.72 -26.76 -10.34
N ILE A 194 -4.06 -26.79 -10.40
CA ILE A 194 -4.90 -25.58 -10.42
C ILE A 194 -4.73 -24.79 -9.14
N GLU A 195 -4.70 -25.45 -7.98
CA GLU A 195 -4.52 -24.76 -6.70
C GLU A 195 -3.10 -24.21 -6.54
N GLU A 196 -2.09 -24.93 -7.01
CA GLU A 196 -0.71 -24.43 -7.05
C GLU A 196 -0.60 -23.18 -7.93
N MET A 197 -1.18 -23.21 -9.13
CA MET A 197 -1.26 -22.04 -10.02
C MET A 197 -1.92 -20.85 -9.32
N ARG A 198 -3.08 -21.06 -8.68
CA ARG A 198 -3.77 -20.01 -7.92
C ARG A 198 -2.92 -19.46 -6.80
N SER A 199 -2.16 -20.30 -6.10
CA SER A 199 -1.23 -19.87 -5.06
C SER A 199 -0.17 -18.92 -5.63
N VAL A 200 0.47 -19.28 -6.75
CA VAL A 200 1.48 -18.45 -7.42
C VAL A 200 0.89 -17.11 -7.87
N LEU A 201 -0.32 -17.13 -8.46
CA LEU A 201 -1.04 -15.93 -8.90
C LEU A 201 -1.42 -15.02 -7.71
N SER A 202 -1.80 -15.61 -6.57
CA SER A 202 -2.32 -14.89 -5.40
C SER A 202 -1.22 -14.32 -4.50
N ARG A 203 -0.01 -14.91 -4.48
CA ARG A 203 1.11 -14.51 -3.60
C ARG A 203 1.54 -13.04 -3.77
N HIS A 204 1.26 -12.42 -4.92
CA HIS A 204 1.63 -11.02 -5.16
C HIS A 204 0.71 -9.99 -4.46
N GLY A 205 -0.49 -10.38 -4.03
CA GLY A 205 -1.38 -9.48 -3.29
C GLY A 205 -1.08 -9.38 -1.78
N ARG A 206 -0.32 -10.34 -1.21
CA ARG A 206 -0.07 -10.41 0.24
C ARG A 206 1.34 -9.97 0.66
N GLN A 207 2.36 -10.13 -0.17
CA GLN A 207 3.74 -9.81 0.22
C GLN A 207 4.05 -8.30 0.33
N ASN A 208 3.29 -7.43 -0.33
CA ASN A 208 3.46 -5.98 -0.18
C ASN A 208 2.84 -5.39 1.10
N LYS A 209 2.26 -6.21 2.00
CA LYS A 209 1.62 -5.73 3.23
C LYS A 209 2.33 -6.17 4.53
N SER A 210 3.41 -6.95 4.42
CA SER A 210 4.09 -7.54 5.59
C SER A 210 5.61 -7.37 5.60
N GLY A 211 6.17 -6.52 4.74
CA GLY A 211 7.60 -6.38 4.54
C GLY A 211 8.20 -5.12 5.17
N ASP A 212 7.89 -4.81 6.42
CA ASP A 212 8.74 -3.94 7.24
C ASP A 212 8.51 -4.26 8.72
N GLY A 213 9.56 -4.71 9.41
CA GLY A 213 9.49 -5.06 10.83
C GLY A 213 9.79 -6.53 11.15
N ASP A 214 10.85 -7.12 10.59
CA ASP A 214 11.65 -8.08 11.37
C ASP A 214 13.04 -8.31 10.76
N LYS A 215 13.93 -7.33 10.92
CA LYS A 215 15.39 -7.54 10.88
C LYS A 215 16.06 -6.46 11.72
N ASP A 216 16.03 -6.61 13.04
CA ASP A 216 17.23 -6.40 13.85
C ASP A 216 17.01 -6.82 15.31
N LYS A 217 17.19 -8.11 15.62
CA LYS A 217 17.57 -8.56 16.97
C LYS A 217 18.45 -9.80 16.85
N GLY A 218 19.72 -9.54 16.56
CA GLY A 218 20.75 -10.56 16.62
C GLY A 218 22.15 -9.96 16.53
N ALA A 219 22.60 -9.31 17.60
CA ALA A 219 23.99 -9.34 18.09
C ALA A 219 24.21 -8.26 19.17
N ALA A 220 24.31 -8.69 20.43
CA ALA A 220 25.25 -8.10 21.38
C ALA A 220 25.43 -9.10 22.53
N ASP A 221 26.70 -9.45 22.72
CA ASP A 221 27.34 -10.17 23.83
C ASP A 221 26.79 -9.77 25.22
#